data_AF-A0A498MHQ1-F1
#
_entry.id   AF-A0A498MHQ1-F1
#
_cell.length_a   1.000
_cell.length_b   1.000
_cell.length_c   1.000
_cell.angle_alpha   90.00
_cell.angle_beta   90.00
_cell.angle_gamma   90.00
#
_symmetry.space_group_name_H-M   'P 1'
#
loop_
_entity.id
_entity.type
_entity.pdbx_description
1 polymer ?
#
loop_
_entity_poly.entity_id
_entity_poly.type
_entity_poly.pdbx_seq_one_letter_code
_entity_poly.pdbx_strand_id
1 'polypeptide(L)'
;MTPKGFPDPEYPTDLSAQGQRKDNRNLIDEWLSMKEGKVARYVWNKTEFDAVDPAKTDYLMGGRIDRGHHDSRASMALHEAVALDDAVARGLALTNEEETLSILGKSPLFATDLLPYTTLMYGNGPGHKITDNKHPDIRDVDTTADDYIQQSAVPLDSETHGGKDVALFARGPMAHLFQGVYEQNYIAHTMAYASCVGTNQEHCAATA
;
A
#
# COMPACT_ATOMS: atom_id res chain seq x y z
N MET A 1 -12.18 8.43 -9.06
CA MET A 1 -13.12 9.35 -8.36
C MET A 1 -13.50 10.57 -9.19
N THR A 2 -12.76 10.86 -10.27
CA THR A 2 -12.93 12.03 -11.12
C THR A 2 -13.67 11.72 -12.44
N PRO A 3 -14.25 12.73 -13.11
CA PRO A 3 -14.91 12.60 -14.41
C PRO A 3 -14.02 12.01 -15.50
N LYS A 4 -14.63 11.43 -16.54
CA LYS A 4 -13.91 10.92 -17.70
C LYS A 4 -13.03 12.02 -18.33
N GLY A 5 -11.74 11.74 -18.50
CA GLY A 5 -10.78 12.67 -19.12
C GLY A 5 -10.12 13.66 -18.15
N PHE A 6 -10.49 13.63 -16.87
CA PHE A 6 -9.83 14.44 -15.86
C PHE A 6 -8.42 13.87 -15.58
N PRO A 7 -7.34 14.65 -15.75
CA PRO A 7 -5.97 14.16 -15.55
C PRO A 7 -5.74 13.60 -14.16
N ASP A 8 -5.02 12.49 -14.08
CA ASP A 8 -4.52 11.98 -12.79
C ASP A 8 -3.34 12.85 -12.34
N PRO A 9 -3.30 13.31 -11.07
CA PRO A 9 -2.27 14.23 -10.61
C PRO A 9 -0.87 13.59 -10.55
N GLU A 10 -0.78 12.27 -10.39
CA GLU A 10 0.48 11.53 -10.35
C GLU A 10 0.99 11.23 -11.78
N TYR A 11 0.08 10.98 -12.72
CA TYR A 11 0.39 10.65 -14.12
C TYR A 11 -0.37 11.55 -15.10
N PRO A 12 -0.08 12.86 -15.16
CA PRO A 12 -0.91 13.83 -15.90
C PRO A 12 -0.90 13.60 -17.41
N THR A 13 0.15 12.96 -17.95
CA THR A 13 0.31 12.65 -19.37
C THR A 13 -0.21 11.27 -19.76
N ASP A 14 -0.55 10.42 -18.79
CA ASP A 14 -1.05 9.08 -19.07
C ASP A 14 -2.57 9.10 -19.22
N LEU A 15 -3.04 8.95 -20.47
CA LEU A 15 -4.47 8.91 -20.79
C LEU A 15 -5.19 7.74 -20.11
N SER A 16 -4.49 6.65 -19.80
CA SER A 16 -5.06 5.48 -19.13
C SER A 16 -5.29 5.72 -17.64
N ALA A 17 -4.53 6.63 -17.02
CA ALA A 17 -4.65 6.99 -15.62
C ALA A 17 -5.80 8.00 -15.35
N GLN A 18 -6.29 8.68 -16.39
CA GLN A 18 -7.35 9.69 -16.27
C GLN A 18 -8.62 9.14 -15.60
N GLY A 19 -9.41 10.06 -15.05
CA GLY A 19 -10.73 9.75 -14.49
C GLY A 19 -11.60 8.96 -15.47
N GLN A 20 -12.45 8.10 -14.94
CA GLN A 20 -13.26 7.14 -15.72
C GLN A 20 -14.76 7.31 -15.53
N ARG A 21 -15.19 8.22 -14.63
CA ARG A 21 -16.61 8.38 -14.31
C ARG A 21 -17.39 8.93 -15.50
N LYS A 22 -18.49 8.28 -15.84
CA LYS A 22 -19.35 8.64 -16.99
C LYS A 22 -20.46 9.65 -16.66
N ASP A 23 -20.64 9.96 -15.38
CA ASP A 23 -21.71 10.83 -14.89
C ASP A 23 -21.27 12.29 -14.69
N ASN A 24 -20.07 12.65 -15.18
CA ASN A 24 -19.48 13.98 -15.09
C ASN A 24 -19.34 14.52 -13.65
N ARG A 25 -19.35 13.64 -12.65
CA ARG A 25 -19.24 14.01 -11.24
C ARG A 25 -17.81 13.87 -10.75
N ASN A 26 -17.33 14.89 -10.02
CA ASN A 26 -16.09 14.81 -9.27
C ASN A 26 -16.41 14.52 -7.81
N LEU A 27 -16.24 13.25 -7.40
CA LEU A 27 -16.57 12.84 -6.04
C LEU A 27 -15.62 13.44 -4.99
N ILE A 28 -14.44 13.92 -5.38
CA ILE A 28 -13.52 14.61 -4.48
C ILE A 28 -14.14 15.96 -4.10
N ASP A 29 -14.55 16.74 -5.09
CA ASP A 29 -15.17 18.07 -4.88
C ASP A 29 -16.50 17.95 -4.12
N GLU A 30 -17.30 16.93 -4.45
CA GLU A 30 -18.53 16.65 -3.72
C GLU A 30 -18.26 16.28 -2.26
N TRP A 31 -17.28 15.39 -2.00
CA TRP A 31 -16.93 15.02 -0.64
C TRP A 31 -16.43 16.21 0.18
N LEU A 32 -15.65 17.12 -0.43
CA LEU A 32 -15.17 18.36 0.19
C LEU A 32 -16.34 19.30 0.50
N SER A 33 -17.24 19.53 -0.47
CA SER A 33 -18.38 20.44 -0.27
C SER A 33 -19.39 19.94 0.77
N MET A 34 -19.48 18.62 0.99
CA MET A 34 -20.29 18.04 2.06
C MET A 34 -19.77 18.35 3.48
N LYS A 35 -18.55 18.88 3.65
CA LYS A 35 -17.94 19.18 4.96
C LYS A 35 -18.11 20.66 5.33
N GLU A 36 -19.31 21.19 5.12
CA GLU A 36 -19.63 22.58 5.42
C GLU A 36 -19.33 22.93 6.90
N GLY A 37 -18.65 24.04 7.12
CA GLY A 37 -18.24 24.48 8.46
C GLY A 37 -17.11 23.67 9.10
N LYS A 38 -16.46 22.77 8.35
CA LYS A 38 -15.34 21.93 8.80
C LYS A 38 -14.12 22.11 7.88
N VAL A 39 -12.94 21.83 8.40
CA VAL A 39 -11.70 21.84 7.61
C VAL A 39 -11.47 20.46 7.03
N ALA A 40 -11.82 20.28 5.76
CA ALA A 40 -11.59 19.04 5.01
C ALA A 40 -10.44 19.20 4.00
N ARG A 41 -9.59 18.17 3.90
CA ARG A 41 -8.47 18.13 2.95
C ARG A 41 -8.52 16.85 2.13
N TYR A 42 -8.22 16.95 0.84
CA TYR A 42 -7.89 15.83 -0.03
C TYR A 42 -6.42 15.91 -0.36
N VAL A 43 -5.70 14.80 -0.22
CA VAL A 43 -4.28 14.68 -0.54
C VAL A 43 -4.06 13.44 -1.38
N TRP A 44 -3.08 13.50 -2.28
CA TRP A 44 -2.78 12.40 -3.21
C TRP A 44 -1.30 12.03 -3.23
N ASN A 45 -0.44 12.80 -2.55
CA ASN A 45 0.98 12.51 -2.41
C ASN A 45 1.45 12.64 -0.96
N LYS A 46 2.64 12.11 -0.69
CA LYS A 46 3.26 12.09 0.64
C LYS A 46 3.50 13.49 1.19
N THR A 47 4.06 14.41 0.40
CA THR A 47 4.38 15.77 0.84
C THR A 47 3.15 16.52 1.34
N GLU A 48 2.03 16.40 0.62
CA GLU A 48 0.75 16.99 1.03
C GLU A 48 0.20 16.30 2.29
N PHE A 49 0.32 14.98 2.39
CA PHE A 49 -0.10 14.20 3.57
C PHE A 49 0.70 14.60 4.82
N ASP A 50 2.03 14.66 4.73
CA ASP A 50 2.92 15.05 5.84
C ASP A 50 2.69 16.50 6.29
N ALA A 51 2.28 17.38 5.37
CA ALA A 51 1.96 18.77 5.66
C ALA A 51 0.60 18.97 6.34
N VAL A 52 -0.23 17.92 6.47
CA VAL A 52 -1.52 18.00 7.15
C VAL A 52 -1.31 18.18 8.65
N ASP A 53 -1.79 19.31 9.19
CA ASP A 53 -1.87 19.52 10.63
C ASP A 53 -3.09 18.76 11.20
N PRO A 54 -2.89 17.66 11.96
CA PRO A 54 -4.00 16.87 12.49
C PRO A 54 -4.82 17.64 13.54
N ALA A 55 -4.26 18.67 14.19
CA ALA A 55 -4.99 19.47 15.17
C ALA A 55 -5.95 20.48 14.52
N LYS A 56 -5.77 20.77 13.23
CA LYS A 56 -6.57 21.75 12.46
C LYS A 56 -7.36 21.12 11.31
N THR A 57 -7.33 19.80 11.17
CA THR A 57 -8.00 19.08 10.08
C THR A 57 -9.08 18.21 10.67
N ASP A 58 -10.34 18.49 10.33
CA ASP A 58 -11.48 17.67 10.78
C ASP A 58 -11.61 16.40 9.93
N TYR A 59 -11.33 16.48 8.63
CA TYR A 59 -11.47 15.37 7.68
C TYR A 59 -10.31 15.32 6.70
N LEU A 60 -9.74 14.13 6.49
CA LEU A 60 -8.71 13.88 5.50
C LEU A 60 -9.13 12.70 4.61
N MET A 61 -8.99 12.86 3.29
CA MET A 61 -9.10 11.78 2.32
C MET A 61 -7.77 11.63 1.58
N GLY A 62 -7.16 10.44 1.66
CA GLY A 62 -5.99 10.05 0.87
C GLY A 62 -6.39 9.14 -0.30
N GLY A 63 -5.82 9.36 -1.48
CA GLY A 63 -6.07 8.52 -2.66
C GLY A 63 -5.01 7.42 -2.88
N ARG A 64 -5.43 6.32 -3.53
CA ARG A 64 -4.59 5.28 -4.20
C ARG A 64 -3.47 4.66 -3.33
N ILE A 65 -3.84 3.74 -2.43
CA ILE A 65 -2.91 2.94 -1.61
C ILE A 65 -3.15 1.45 -1.97
N ASP A 66 -2.59 0.93 -3.08
CA ASP A 66 -2.53 -0.51 -3.47
C ASP A 66 -1.93 -0.76 -4.89
N ARG A 67 -1.50 0.27 -5.63
CA ARG A 67 -1.23 0.11 -7.08
C ARG A 67 0.11 -0.55 -7.34
N GLY A 68 1.13 -0.19 -6.58
CA GLY A 68 2.46 -0.79 -6.67
C GLY A 68 2.41 -2.32 -6.51
N HIS A 69 1.51 -2.83 -5.67
CA HIS A 69 1.41 -4.28 -5.44
C HIS A 69 0.83 -5.02 -6.66
N HIS A 70 -0.20 -4.47 -7.31
CA HIS A 70 -0.85 -5.07 -8.49
C HIS A 70 0.07 -5.05 -9.71
N ASP A 71 0.87 -3.99 -9.83
CA ASP A 71 1.84 -3.79 -10.92
C ASP A 71 3.15 -4.58 -10.70
N SER A 72 3.25 -5.37 -9.62
CA SER A 72 4.47 -6.07 -9.20
C SER A 72 5.68 -5.14 -9.05
N ARG A 73 5.47 -3.94 -8.49
CA ARG A 73 6.50 -2.94 -8.18
C ARG A 73 6.71 -2.88 -6.67
N ALA A 74 7.59 -3.73 -6.16
CA ALA A 74 7.80 -3.90 -4.73
C ALA A 74 8.31 -2.62 -4.04
N SER A 75 9.20 -1.84 -4.67
CA SER A 75 9.65 -0.55 -4.10
C SER A 75 8.47 0.41 -3.92
N MET A 76 7.67 0.60 -4.98
CA MET A 76 6.47 1.43 -4.94
C MET A 76 5.43 0.92 -3.94
N ALA A 77 5.18 -0.40 -3.86
CA ALA A 77 4.27 -0.98 -2.88
C ALA A 77 4.74 -0.72 -1.43
N LEU A 78 6.07 -0.75 -1.21
CA LEU A 78 6.69 -0.42 0.06
C LEU A 78 6.51 1.08 0.41
N HIS A 79 6.64 1.95 -0.58
CA HIS A 79 6.46 3.40 -0.42
C HIS A 79 4.98 3.80 -0.22
N GLU A 80 4.03 3.08 -0.83
CA GLU A 80 2.59 3.28 -0.61
C GLU A 80 2.17 3.01 0.85
N ALA A 81 2.93 2.17 1.57
CA ALA A 81 2.83 2.08 3.02
C ALA A 81 3.58 3.27 3.66
N VAL A 82 2.96 4.44 3.73
CA VAL A 82 3.54 5.75 4.14
C VAL A 82 4.51 5.70 5.34
N ALA A 83 4.24 4.88 6.36
CA ALA A 83 5.12 4.76 7.53
C ALA A 83 6.41 3.96 7.26
N LEU A 84 6.38 3.10 6.26
CA LEU A 84 7.52 2.28 5.82
C LEU A 84 8.42 3.06 4.86
N ASP A 85 7.87 3.96 4.04
CA ASP A 85 8.64 4.88 3.20
C ASP A 85 9.62 5.72 4.02
N ASP A 86 9.13 6.38 5.08
CA ASP A 86 9.96 7.18 5.98
C ASP A 86 11.05 6.33 6.67
N ALA A 87 10.72 5.07 7.00
CA ALA A 87 11.67 4.15 7.61
C ALA A 87 12.73 3.66 6.61
N VAL A 88 12.35 3.42 5.35
CA VAL A 88 13.24 2.96 4.28
C VAL A 88 14.17 4.09 3.84
N ALA A 89 13.63 5.28 3.56
CA ALA A 89 14.42 6.46 3.19
C ALA A 89 15.42 6.81 4.29
N ARG A 90 15.01 6.73 5.56
CA ARG A 90 15.90 6.93 6.70
C ARG A 90 16.94 5.82 6.83
N GLY A 91 16.56 4.57 6.57
CA GLY A 91 17.46 3.43 6.53
C GLY A 91 18.57 3.64 5.52
N LEU A 92 18.22 3.91 4.26
CA LEU A 92 19.17 4.17 3.17
C LEU A 92 20.12 5.32 3.49
N ALA A 93 19.63 6.42 4.08
CA ALA A 93 20.48 7.55 4.49
C ALA A 93 21.47 7.22 5.64
N LEU A 94 21.24 6.14 6.39
CA LEU A 94 22.06 5.74 7.53
C LEU A 94 22.95 4.53 7.25
N THR A 95 22.81 3.87 6.10
CA THR A 95 23.48 2.61 5.79
C THR A 95 24.36 2.73 4.55
N ASN A 96 25.54 2.09 4.58
CA ASN A 96 26.33 1.87 3.37
C ASN A 96 25.75 0.68 2.60
N GLU A 97 25.31 0.89 1.37
CA GLU A 97 24.71 -0.15 0.51
C GLU A 97 25.69 -1.28 0.18
N GLU A 98 27.00 -1.03 0.17
CA GLU A 98 28.00 -2.08 -0.04
C GLU A 98 28.13 -3.05 1.17
N GLU A 99 27.64 -2.63 2.34
CA GLU A 99 27.73 -3.40 3.59
C GLU A 99 26.34 -3.77 4.17
N THR A 100 25.26 -3.43 3.46
CA THR A 100 23.88 -3.57 3.95
C THR A 100 23.03 -4.33 2.94
N LEU A 101 22.42 -5.44 3.38
CA LEU A 101 21.47 -6.18 2.56
C LEU A 101 20.19 -5.35 2.35
N SER A 102 20.01 -4.81 1.14
CA SER A 102 18.74 -4.24 0.72
C SER A 102 17.77 -5.34 0.30
N ILE A 103 16.60 -5.38 0.94
CA ILE A 103 15.52 -6.31 0.55
C ILE A 103 14.94 -5.98 -0.83
N LEU A 104 15.08 -4.73 -1.30
CA LEU A 104 14.64 -4.30 -2.62
C LEU A 104 15.64 -4.71 -3.71
N GLY A 105 16.88 -5.03 -3.33
CA GLY A 105 17.98 -5.33 -4.24
C GLY A 105 18.10 -6.81 -4.64
N LYS A 106 19.19 -7.10 -5.35
CA LYS A 106 19.60 -8.46 -5.73
C LYS A 106 19.96 -9.28 -4.49
N SER A 107 19.64 -10.56 -4.53
CA SER A 107 20.15 -11.55 -3.58
C SER A 107 21.68 -11.65 -3.71
N PRO A 108 22.43 -11.83 -2.61
CA PRO A 108 23.86 -12.16 -2.67
C PRO A 108 24.12 -13.59 -3.20
N LEU A 109 23.06 -14.37 -3.39
CA LEU A 109 23.13 -15.73 -3.93
C LEU A 109 22.67 -15.77 -5.40
N PHE A 110 23.12 -16.79 -6.11
CA PHE A 110 22.68 -17.08 -7.48
C PHE A 110 21.60 -18.16 -7.49
N ALA A 111 20.70 -18.10 -8.46
CA ALA A 111 19.76 -19.16 -8.74
C ALA A 111 20.48 -20.39 -9.35
N THR A 112 19.77 -21.51 -9.51
CA THR A 112 20.34 -22.77 -10.02
C THR A 112 20.81 -22.68 -11.47
N ASP A 113 20.38 -21.67 -12.21
CA ASP A 113 20.81 -21.34 -13.58
C ASP A 113 22.03 -20.40 -13.61
N LEU A 114 22.62 -20.09 -12.44
CA LEU A 114 23.76 -19.18 -12.25
C LEU A 114 23.45 -17.71 -12.62
N LEU A 115 22.17 -17.34 -12.67
CA LEU A 115 21.72 -15.96 -12.85
C LEU A 115 21.39 -15.31 -11.48
N PRO A 116 21.60 -14.00 -11.33
CA PRO A 116 21.14 -13.28 -10.15
C PRO A 116 19.60 -13.22 -10.12
N TYR A 117 19.05 -13.11 -8.92
CA TYR A 117 17.63 -12.89 -8.67
C TYR A 117 17.46 -11.85 -7.55
N THR A 118 16.28 -11.23 -7.45
CA THR A 118 15.99 -10.24 -6.40
C THR A 118 15.59 -10.89 -5.09
N THR A 119 15.86 -10.23 -3.96
CA THR A 119 15.45 -10.70 -2.63
C THR A 119 13.92 -10.79 -2.53
N LEU A 120 13.20 -9.82 -3.11
CA LEU A 120 11.75 -9.87 -3.28
C LEU A 120 11.37 -10.41 -4.66
N MET A 121 10.36 -11.26 -4.70
CA MET A 121 9.77 -11.84 -5.91
C MET A 121 8.27 -12.01 -5.73
N TYR A 122 7.55 -12.13 -6.84
CA TYR A 122 6.11 -12.44 -6.83
C TYR A 122 5.84 -13.87 -7.28
N GLY A 123 4.74 -14.46 -6.77
CA GLY A 123 4.30 -15.78 -7.24
C GLY A 123 3.79 -15.74 -8.68
N ASN A 124 3.10 -14.67 -9.05
CA ASN A 124 2.56 -14.41 -10.38
C ASN A 124 2.57 -12.90 -10.67
N GLY A 125 2.16 -12.49 -11.86
CA GLY A 125 2.03 -11.07 -12.23
C GLY A 125 2.86 -10.68 -13.45
N PRO A 126 2.89 -9.38 -13.80
CA PRO A 126 3.47 -8.87 -15.04
C PRO A 126 4.99 -9.02 -15.12
N GLY A 127 5.64 -9.36 -14.01
CA GLY A 127 7.08 -9.57 -13.92
C GLY A 127 7.62 -10.83 -14.59
N HIS A 128 6.74 -11.74 -15.03
CA HIS A 128 7.16 -12.96 -15.71
C HIS A 128 7.78 -12.62 -17.07
N LYS A 129 9.07 -12.90 -17.23
CA LYS A 129 9.81 -12.65 -18.47
C LYS A 129 10.63 -13.88 -18.82
N ILE A 130 10.56 -14.28 -20.08
CA ILE A 130 11.41 -15.31 -20.68
C ILE A 130 11.98 -14.74 -21.97
N THR A 131 13.29 -14.82 -22.15
CA THR A 131 14.00 -14.42 -23.37
C THR A 131 14.82 -15.61 -23.84
N ASP A 132 14.63 -16.04 -25.09
CA ASP A 132 15.30 -17.21 -25.67
C ASP A 132 15.22 -18.49 -24.80
N ASN A 133 14.03 -18.74 -24.23
CA ASN A 133 13.77 -19.85 -23.29
C ASN A 133 14.63 -19.82 -22.02
N LYS A 134 15.13 -18.65 -21.61
CA LYS A 134 15.89 -18.44 -20.38
C LYS A 134 15.30 -17.31 -19.53
N HIS A 135 15.59 -17.35 -18.23
CA HIS A 135 15.32 -16.21 -17.37
C HIS A 135 16.18 -15.01 -17.79
N PRO A 136 15.65 -13.78 -17.65
CA PRO A 136 16.42 -12.57 -17.90
C PRO A 136 17.60 -12.49 -16.93
N ASP A 137 18.74 -12.13 -17.47
CA ASP A 137 19.93 -11.82 -16.69
C ASP A 137 19.83 -10.38 -16.16
N ILE A 138 19.75 -10.22 -14.85
CA ILE A 138 19.57 -8.93 -14.20
C ILE A 138 20.88 -8.36 -13.62
N ARG A 139 22.05 -8.90 -13.97
CA ARG A 139 23.35 -8.40 -13.44
C ARG A 139 23.51 -6.89 -13.64
N ASP A 140 23.22 -6.41 -14.84
CA ASP A 140 23.39 -5.02 -15.24
C ASP A 140 22.08 -4.20 -15.19
N VAL A 141 21.03 -4.75 -14.55
CA VAL A 141 19.75 -4.06 -14.36
C VAL A 141 19.73 -3.38 -13.00
N ASP A 142 19.31 -2.12 -12.96
CA ASP A 142 18.99 -1.46 -11.69
C ASP A 142 17.65 -2.03 -11.16
N THR A 143 17.76 -2.91 -10.18
CA THR A 143 16.61 -3.55 -9.55
C THR A 143 16.05 -2.74 -8.38
N THR A 144 16.70 -1.64 -8.02
CA THR A 144 16.31 -0.75 -6.91
C THR A 144 15.44 0.41 -7.37
N ALA A 145 15.34 0.64 -8.69
CA ALA A 145 14.45 1.63 -9.27
C ALA A 145 12.98 1.40 -8.88
N ASP A 146 12.26 2.48 -8.62
CA ASP A 146 10.86 2.44 -8.15
C ASP A 146 9.89 1.78 -9.13
N ASP A 147 10.20 1.84 -10.43
CA ASP A 147 9.41 1.26 -11.51
C ASP A 147 9.88 -0.14 -11.92
N TYR A 148 10.89 -0.71 -11.24
CA TYR A 148 11.34 -2.08 -11.52
C TYR A 148 10.24 -3.10 -11.15
N ILE A 149 9.85 -3.90 -12.14
CA ILE A 149 8.87 -4.98 -11.99
C ILE A 149 9.61 -6.27 -11.60
N GLN A 150 9.42 -6.73 -10.37
CA GLN A 150 10.11 -7.93 -9.87
C GLN A 150 9.66 -9.18 -10.62
N GLN A 151 10.57 -10.13 -10.80
CA GLN A 151 10.31 -11.39 -11.49
C GLN A 151 9.19 -12.19 -10.81
N SER A 152 8.39 -12.88 -11.63
CA SER A 152 7.30 -13.75 -11.16
C SER A 152 7.29 -15.12 -11.86
N ALA A 153 6.77 -16.13 -11.18
CA ALA A 153 6.76 -17.51 -11.69
C ALA A 153 5.66 -17.76 -12.74
N VAL A 154 4.48 -17.16 -12.56
CA VAL A 154 3.33 -17.34 -13.48
C VAL A 154 2.97 -16.01 -14.16
N PRO A 155 2.91 -15.95 -15.50
CA PRO A 155 2.56 -14.72 -16.21
C PRO A 155 1.09 -14.36 -16.01
N LEU A 156 0.85 -13.15 -15.54
CA LEU A 156 -0.46 -12.49 -15.49
C LEU A 156 -0.28 -11.00 -15.79
N ASP A 157 -1.33 -10.33 -16.27
CA ASP A 157 -1.27 -8.88 -16.49
C ASP A 157 -1.28 -8.07 -15.17
N SER A 158 -1.75 -8.69 -14.09
CA SER A 158 -1.81 -8.13 -12.74
C SER A 158 -1.44 -9.22 -11.73
N GLU A 159 -0.72 -8.84 -10.68
CA GLU A 159 -0.48 -9.72 -9.54
C GLU A 159 -1.80 -10.02 -8.79
N THR A 160 -1.90 -11.20 -8.19
CA THR A 160 -3.07 -11.63 -7.42
C THR A 160 -2.82 -11.53 -5.92
N HIS A 161 -3.84 -11.12 -5.18
CA HIS A 161 -3.79 -11.11 -3.70
C HIS A 161 -3.47 -12.48 -3.10
N GLY A 162 -2.66 -12.47 -2.05
CA GLY A 162 -2.38 -13.65 -1.23
C GLY A 162 -3.49 -13.90 -0.20
N GLY A 163 -3.94 -15.15 -0.08
CA GLY A 163 -4.96 -15.58 0.89
C GLY A 163 -4.40 -16.05 2.24
N LYS A 164 -3.22 -15.57 2.64
CA LYS A 164 -2.60 -15.93 3.94
C LYS A 164 -3.15 -15.05 5.05
N ASP A 165 -3.07 -15.55 6.29
CA ASP A 165 -3.37 -14.76 7.48
C ASP A 165 -2.50 -13.49 7.54
N VAL A 166 -3.10 -12.40 8.00
CA VAL A 166 -2.43 -11.11 8.19
C VAL A 166 -2.30 -10.77 9.68
N ALA A 167 -1.26 -10.02 10.04
CA ALA A 167 -1.05 -9.61 11.42
C ALA A 167 -2.08 -8.55 11.86
N LEU A 168 -2.53 -8.66 13.11
CA LEU A 168 -3.37 -7.67 13.77
C LEU A 168 -2.63 -7.12 14.99
N PHE A 169 -2.45 -5.80 15.02
CA PHE A 169 -1.84 -5.10 16.15
C PHE A 169 -2.90 -4.25 16.85
N ALA A 170 -2.98 -4.34 18.18
CA ALA A 170 -3.94 -3.59 18.96
C ALA A 170 -3.30 -2.98 20.22
N ARG A 171 -3.71 -1.75 20.55
CA ARG A 171 -3.29 -1.02 21.76
C ARG A 171 -4.46 -0.17 22.26
N GLY A 172 -4.63 -0.11 23.59
CA GLY A 172 -5.67 0.69 24.24
C GLY A 172 -6.71 -0.16 24.97
N PRO A 173 -7.87 0.42 25.35
CA PRO A 173 -8.94 -0.29 26.02
C PRO A 173 -9.33 -1.56 25.28
N MET A 174 -9.42 -2.67 26.01
CA MET A 174 -9.80 -3.99 25.48
C MET A 174 -8.86 -4.58 24.40
N ALA A 175 -7.67 -4.02 24.16
CA ALA A 175 -6.71 -4.58 23.20
C ALA A 175 -6.28 -6.03 23.54
N HIS A 176 -6.37 -6.43 24.81
CA HIS A 176 -6.11 -7.79 25.26
C HIS A 176 -7.10 -8.83 24.70
N LEU A 177 -8.20 -8.41 24.07
CA LEU A 177 -9.12 -9.30 23.37
C LEU A 177 -8.53 -9.84 22.05
N PHE A 178 -7.46 -9.22 21.54
CA PHE A 178 -6.74 -9.70 20.35
C PHE A 178 -5.51 -10.52 20.77
N GLN A 179 -5.72 -11.81 21.01
CA GLN A 179 -4.71 -12.81 21.37
C GLN A 179 -4.94 -14.12 20.60
N GLY A 180 -4.21 -14.33 19.50
CA GLY A 180 -4.24 -15.57 18.73
C GLY A 180 -4.70 -15.37 17.29
N VAL A 181 -5.40 -16.38 16.76
CA VAL A 181 -5.88 -16.42 15.37
C VAL A 181 -7.39 -16.24 15.35
N TYR A 182 -7.86 -15.32 14.51
CA TYR A 182 -9.25 -14.91 14.44
C TYR A 182 -9.72 -14.81 13.00
N GLU A 183 -11.02 -15.00 12.80
CA GLU A 183 -11.69 -14.60 11.58
C GLU A 183 -11.67 -13.07 11.43
N GLN A 184 -11.52 -12.56 10.20
CA GLN A 184 -11.37 -11.11 9.97
C GLN A 184 -12.58 -10.30 10.47
N ASN A 185 -13.80 -10.87 10.44
CA ASN A 185 -14.99 -10.20 10.96
C ASN A 185 -14.97 -9.99 12.48
N TYR A 186 -14.14 -10.74 13.23
CA TYR A 186 -13.95 -10.58 14.67
C TYR A 186 -13.45 -9.17 15.04
N ILE A 187 -12.67 -8.54 14.15
CA ILE A 187 -12.14 -7.18 14.35
C ILE A 187 -13.30 -6.21 14.58
N ALA A 188 -14.31 -6.23 13.71
CA ALA A 188 -15.46 -5.32 13.79
C ALA A 188 -16.27 -5.57 15.08
N HIS A 189 -16.51 -6.83 15.45
CA HIS A 189 -17.22 -7.17 16.69
C HIS A 189 -16.47 -6.68 17.93
N THR A 190 -15.15 -6.87 17.96
CA THR A 190 -14.32 -6.48 19.10
C THR A 190 -14.17 -4.97 19.23
N MET A 191 -14.07 -4.25 18.10
CA MET A 191 -14.09 -2.79 18.09
C MET A 191 -15.45 -2.23 18.55
N ALA A 192 -16.56 -2.80 18.08
CA ALA A 192 -17.90 -2.42 18.51
C ALA A 192 -18.11 -2.66 20.01
N TYR A 193 -17.66 -3.81 20.51
CA TYR A 193 -17.66 -4.13 21.94
C TYR A 193 -16.82 -3.12 22.72
N ALA A 194 -15.54 -2.91 22.37
CA ALA A 194 -14.65 -2.00 23.08
C ALA A 194 -15.14 -0.53 23.10
N SER A 195 -15.90 -0.12 22.08
CA SER A 195 -16.42 1.26 21.95
C SER A 195 -17.87 1.44 22.42
N CYS A 196 -18.51 0.40 22.95
CA CYS A 196 -19.91 0.45 23.38
C CYS A 196 -20.88 0.85 22.25
N VAL A 197 -20.58 0.42 21.02
CA VAL A 197 -21.40 0.68 19.83
C VAL A 197 -22.09 -0.62 19.40
N GLY A 198 -23.31 -0.50 18.88
CA GLY A 198 -24.05 -1.65 18.35
C GLY A 198 -24.83 -2.41 19.44
N THR A 199 -24.92 -3.72 19.34
CA THR A 199 -25.85 -4.53 20.14
C THR A 199 -25.33 -4.94 21.51
N ASN A 200 -24.01 -4.98 21.72
CA ASN A 200 -23.38 -5.52 22.94
C ASN A 200 -23.02 -4.43 23.95
N GLN A 201 -23.88 -3.43 24.13
CA GLN A 201 -23.61 -2.28 25.01
C GLN A 201 -23.69 -2.62 26.50
N GLU A 202 -24.31 -3.74 26.86
CA GLU A 202 -24.54 -4.14 28.25
C GLU A 202 -23.24 -4.29 29.06
N HIS A 203 -22.14 -4.70 28.43
CA HIS A 203 -20.84 -4.81 29.13
C HIS A 203 -20.27 -3.45 29.57
N CYS A 204 -20.71 -2.37 28.92
CA CYS A 204 -20.31 -1.00 29.23
C CYS A 204 -21.14 -0.37 30.35
N ALA A 205 -22.28 -0.97 30.69
CA ALA A 205 -23.03 -0.58 31.86
C ALA A 205 -22.26 -1.07 33.09
N ALA A 206 -21.40 -0.20 33.64
CA ALA A 206 -20.84 -0.43 34.96
C ALA A 206 -22.01 -0.75 35.92
N THR A 207 -21.88 -1.84 36.67
CA THR A 207 -22.71 -2.06 37.85
C THR A 207 -22.53 -0.84 38.75
N ALA A 208 -23.62 -0.10 38.93
CA ALA A 208 -23.70 1.08 39.79
C ALA A 208 -23.52 0.71 41.27
#